data_AF-B9XL90-F1
#
_entry.id   AF-B9XL90-F1
#
_cell.length_a   1.000
_cell.length_b   1.000
_cell.length_c   1.000
_cell.angle_alpha   90.00
_cell.angle_beta   90.00
_cell.angle_gamma   90.00
#
_symmetry.space_group_name_H-M   'P 1'
#
loop_
_entity.id
_entity.type
_entity.pdbx_description
1 polymer ?
#
loop_
_entity_poly.entity_id
_entity_poly.type
_entity_poly.pdbx_seq_one_letter_code
_entity_poly.pdbx_strand_id
1 'polypeptide(L)'
;MKSASPAKHFILAFLIALVLYVVFYTTIEHRRTRNGPWRVTFSSDTTNAPIVIINEPKLNISNVRLVFPNMKAPATNATVVFDPPRPVPFDLPIGQCIFLDTTFQPGTVVFNIFGHEIQLIPRVLTIDKKEYPWQSDATIPLTEKGILQAMPKP
;
A
#
# COMPACT_ATOMS: atom_id res chain seq x y z
N MET A 1 -54.90 17.63 25.85
CA MET A 1 -53.66 17.75 25.06
C MET A 1 -53.05 16.36 24.92
N LYS A 2 -52.84 15.86 23.69
CA LYS A 2 -52.21 14.54 23.47
C LYS A 2 -50.74 14.65 23.88
N SER A 3 -50.33 13.91 24.90
CA SER A 3 -48.92 13.70 25.23
C SER A 3 -48.26 13.01 24.03
N ALA A 4 -47.55 13.77 23.21
CA ALA A 4 -46.63 13.20 22.24
C ALA A 4 -45.52 12.53 23.05
N SER A 5 -45.56 11.20 23.19
CA SER A 5 -44.61 10.48 24.02
C SER A 5 -43.19 10.74 23.48
N PRO A 6 -42.32 11.45 24.22
CA PRO A 6 -40.99 11.84 23.72
C PRO A 6 -40.17 10.63 23.25
N ALA A 7 -40.38 9.47 23.88
CA ALA A 7 -39.78 8.19 23.49
C ALA A 7 -40.00 7.82 22.02
N LYS A 8 -41.18 8.08 21.43
CA LYS A 8 -41.43 7.78 20.01
C LYS A 8 -40.56 8.62 19.09
N HIS A 9 -40.34 9.89 19.43
CA HIS A 9 -39.47 10.78 18.66
C HIS A 9 -38.00 10.38 18.79
N PHE A 10 -37.55 10.00 19.98
CA PHE A 10 -36.19 9.48 20.19
C PHE A 10 -35.93 8.18 19.43
N ILE A 11 -36.85 7.22 19.50
CA ILE A 11 -36.73 5.95 18.77
C ILE A 11 -36.71 6.21 17.26
N LEU A 12 -37.61 7.07 16.76
CA LEU A 12 -37.63 7.41 15.33
C LEU A 12 -36.31 8.08 14.90
N ALA A 13 -35.81 9.04 15.67
CA ALA A 13 -34.54 9.70 15.38
C ALA A 13 -33.36 8.71 15.40
N PHE A 14 -33.33 7.79 16.37
CA PHE A 14 -32.33 6.74 16.45
C PHE A 14 -32.36 5.81 15.23
N LEU A 15 -33.55 5.38 14.81
CA LEU A 15 -33.70 4.52 13.62
C LEU A 15 -33.24 5.24 12.35
N ILE A 16 -33.58 6.53 12.19
CA ILE A 16 -33.12 7.33 11.05
C ILE A 16 -31.59 7.45 11.08
N ALA A 17 -31.00 7.77 12.24
CA ALA A 17 -29.55 7.87 12.39
C ALA A 17 -28.84 6.55 12.06
N LEU A 18 -29.40 5.42 12.51
CA LEU A 18 -28.87 4.09 12.21
C LEU A 18 -28.90 3.77 10.71
N VAL A 19 -30.03 4.05 10.04
CA VAL A 19 -30.14 3.84 8.59
C VAL A 19 -29.14 4.71 7.83
N LEU A 20 -29.04 6.00 8.19
CA LEU A 20 -28.06 6.89 7.57
C LEU A 20 -26.63 6.40 7.80
N TYR A 21 -26.28 5.99 9.02
CA TYR A 21 -24.97 5.45 9.34
C TYR A 21 -24.63 4.24 8.45
N VAL A 22 -25.54 3.26 8.33
CA VAL A 22 -25.32 2.08 7.50
C VAL A 22 -25.12 2.45 6.03
N VAL A 23 -25.95 3.34 5.49
CA VAL A 23 -25.85 3.78 4.09
C VAL A 23 -24.52 4.49 3.82
N PHE A 24 -24.13 5.43 4.67
CA PHE A 24 -22.86 6.15 4.51
C PHE A 24 -21.66 5.24 4.70
N TYR A 25 -21.65 4.43 5.75
CA TYR A 25 -20.54 3.52 6.03
C TYR A 25 -20.31 2.54 4.88
N THR A 26 -21.38 1.86 4.42
CA THR A 26 -21.28 0.91 3.30
C THR A 26 -20.84 1.57 2.01
N THR A 27 -21.31 2.78 1.72
CA THR A 27 -20.90 3.55 0.53
C THR A 27 -19.42 3.93 0.61
N ILE A 28 -18.94 4.40 1.76
CA ILE A 28 -17.54 4.76 1.97
C ILE A 28 -16.66 3.51 1.87
N GLU A 29 -17.05 2.41 2.51
CA GLU A 29 -16.28 1.17 2.50
C GLU A 29 -16.22 0.53 1.09
N HIS A 30 -17.33 0.59 0.34
CA HIS A 30 -17.33 0.19 -1.06
C HIS A 30 -16.39 1.06 -1.90
N ARG A 31 -16.41 2.39 -1.69
CA ARG A 31 -15.49 3.31 -2.38
C ARG A 31 -14.04 3.06 -2.00
N ARG A 32 -13.76 2.69 -0.75
CA ARG A 32 -12.42 2.35 -0.28
C ARG A 32 -11.87 1.14 -1.03
N THR A 33 -12.68 0.10 -1.19
CA THR A 33 -12.22 -1.23 -1.64
C THR A 33 -12.41 -1.52 -3.13
N ARG A 34 -13.25 -0.76 -3.85
CA ARG A 34 -13.63 -1.06 -5.26
C ARG A 34 -12.49 -1.21 -6.26
N ASN A 35 -11.32 -0.63 -6.00
CA ASN A 35 -10.16 -0.77 -6.88
C ASN A 35 -9.23 -1.91 -6.45
N GLY A 36 -9.28 -2.33 -5.19
CA GLY A 36 -8.43 -3.37 -4.65
C GLY A 36 -7.02 -2.89 -4.29
N PRO A 37 -6.31 -3.64 -3.44
CA PRO A 37 -5.03 -3.22 -2.86
C PRO A 37 -3.84 -3.50 -3.77
N TRP A 38 -2.71 -2.83 -3.46
CA TRP A 38 -1.40 -3.27 -3.94
C TRP A 38 -1.08 -4.68 -3.41
N ARG A 39 -0.57 -5.53 -4.31
CA ARG A 39 -0.06 -6.87 -3.97
C ARG A 39 1.42 -6.93 -4.31
N VAL A 40 2.25 -7.12 -3.30
CA VAL A 40 3.71 -7.15 -3.46
C VAL A 40 4.24 -8.49 -3.00
N THR A 41 4.90 -9.21 -3.90
CA THR A 41 5.54 -10.49 -3.60
C THR A 41 7.04 -10.30 -3.48
N PHE A 42 7.59 -10.74 -2.37
CA PHE A 42 9.00 -10.75 -2.08
C PHE A 42 9.53 -12.15 -2.37
N SER A 43 10.45 -12.23 -3.32
CA SER A 43 11.06 -13.45 -3.82
C SER A 43 12.58 -13.31 -3.86
N SER A 44 13.28 -14.40 -4.18
CA SER A 44 14.72 -14.42 -4.45
C SER A 44 15.00 -15.21 -5.72
N ASP A 45 15.97 -14.77 -6.52
CA ASP A 45 16.46 -15.51 -7.69
C ASP A 45 17.33 -16.70 -7.26
N THR A 46 17.70 -17.56 -8.22
CA THR A 46 18.69 -18.64 -8.13
C THR A 46 20.05 -18.23 -7.55
N THR A 47 20.39 -16.94 -7.64
CA THR A 47 21.61 -16.34 -7.07
C THR A 47 21.39 -15.74 -5.67
N ASN A 48 20.21 -15.96 -5.06
CA ASN A 48 19.71 -15.30 -3.85
C ASN A 48 19.59 -13.78 -3.94
N ALA A 49 19.57 -13.22 -5.16
CA ALA A 49 19.28 -11.82 -5.39
C ALA A 49 17.80 -11.53 -5.05
N PRO A 50 17.51 -10.55 -4.17
CA PRO A 50 16.14 -10.21 -3.80
C PRO A 50 15.35 -9.64 -4.98
N ILE A 51 14.09 -10.03 -5.08
CA ILE A 51 13.14 -9.58 -6.11
C ILE A 51 11.87 -9.10 -5.41
N VAL A 52 11.42 -7.90 -5.76
CA VAL A 52 10.11 -7.36 -5.37
C VAL A 52 9.22 -7.36 -6.61
N ILE A 53 8.10 -8.09 -6.56
CA ILE A 53 7.15 -8.21 -7.67
C ILE A 53 5.85 -7.49 -7.31
N ILE A 54 5.52 -6.46 -8.07
CA ILE A 54 4.38 -5.56 -7.82
C ILE A 54 3.24 -5.91 -8.78
N ASN A 55 2.03 -6.02 -8.23
CA ASN A 55 0.81 -6.26 -8.97
C ASN A 55 -0.34 -5.38 -8.45
N GLU A 56 -1.12 -4.84 -9.37
CA GLU A 56 -2.39 -4.14 -9.13
C GLU A 56 -3.33 -4.46 -10.32
N PRO A 57 -4.27 -5.40 -10.16
CA PRO A 57 -5.10 -5.88 -11.26
C PRO A 57 -6.06 -4.84 -11.85
N LYS A 58 -6.54 -3.87 -11.05
CA LYS A 58 -7.54 -2.88 -11.50
C LYS A 58 -6.92 -1.82 -12.40
N LEU A 59 -5.66 -1.49 -12.17
CA LEU A 59 -4.82 -0.60 -12.95
C LEU A 59 -4.11 -1.34 -14.11
N ASN A 60 -4.37 -2.65 -14.28
CA ASN A 60 -3.71 -3.50 -15.27
C ASN A 60 -2.18 -3.55 -15.12
N ILE A 61 -1.70 -3.47 -13.88
CA ILE A 61 -0.28 -3.56 -13.51
C ILE A 61 0.00 -5.00 -13.09
N SER A 62 0.84 -5.70 -13.84
CA SER A 62 1.19 -7.09 -13.55
C SER A 62 2.70 -7.33 -13.67
N ASN A 63 3.24 -8.10 -12.73
CA ASN A 63 4.60 -8.64 -12.80
C ASN A 63 5.69 -7.57 -12.99
N VAL A 64 5.53 -6.39 -12.38
CA VAL A 64 6.59 -5.38 -12.36
C VAL A 64 7.64 -5.80 -11.34
N ARG A 65 8.87 -6.01 -11.77
CA ARG A 65 9.95 -6.59 -10.96
C ARG A 65 11.00 -5.53 -10.62
N LEU A 66 11.27 -5.36 -9.34
CA LEU A 66 12.45 -4.66 -8.86
C LEU A 66 13.46 -5.72 -8.43
N VAL A 67 14.59 -5.77 -9.12
CA VAL A 67 15.66 -6.75 -8.86
C VAL A 67 16.80 -6.01 -8.21
N PHE A 68 17.33 -6.55 -7.11
CA PHE A 68 18.46 -5.96 -6.41
C PHE A 68 19.72 -6.80 -6.69
N PRO A 69 20.40 -6.59 -7.84
CA PRO A 69 21.60 -7.34 -8.15
C PRO A 69 22.67 -7.07 -7.08
N ASN A 70 23.41 -8.12 -6.71
CA ASN A 70 24.46 -8.10 -5.69
C ASN A 70 23.99 -7.90 -4.24
N MET A 71 22.70 -7.74 -3.99
CA MET A 71 22.13 -7.85 -2.66
C MET A 71 21.91 -9.31 -2.28
N LYS A 72 21.93 -9.59 -0.98
CA LYS A 72 21.53 -10.88 -0.42
C LYS A 72 20.44 -10.66 0.62
N ALA A 73 19.37 -11.43 0.51
CA ALA A 73 18.35 -11.55 1.55
C ALA A 73 18.07 -13.03 1.80
N PRO A 74 17.51 -13.39 2.96
CA PRO A 74 17.01 -14.73 3.20
C PRO A 74 16.02 -15.13 2.10
N ALA A 75 16.19 -16.33 1.54
CA ALA A 75 15.26 -16.87 0.56
C ALA A 75 13.85 -16.87 1.16
N THR A 76 12.97 -16.09 0.55
CA THR A 76 11.60 -15.89 1.00
C THR A 76 10.69 -15.91 -0.21
N ASN A 77 9.48 -16.46 -0.06
CA ASN A 77 8.42 -16.32 -1.04
C ASN A 77 7.15 -15.91 -0.30
N ALA A 78 6.98 -14.60 -0.13
CA ALA A 78 5.89 -14.05 0.68
C ALA A 78 5.20 -12.91 -0.06
N THR A 79 3.88 -12.98 -0.16
CA THR A 79 3.06 -11.90 -0.70
C THR A 79 2.46 -11.09 0.44
N VAL A 80 2.69 -9.78 0.41
CA VAL A 80 2.05 -8.80 1.29
C VAL A 80 0.97 -8.08 0.49
N VAL A 81 -0.24 -8.06 1.06
CA VAL A 81 -1.40 -7.35 0.52
C VAL A 81 -1.64 -6.11 1.36
N PHE A 82 -1.57 -4.93 0.74
CA PHE A 82 -1.72 -3.64 1.42
C PHE A 82 -3.18 -3.20 1.44
N ASP A 83 -4.00 -3.89 2.25
CA ASP A 83 -5.43 -3.61 2.43
C ASP A 83 -5.74 -2.90 3.76
N PRO A 84 -5.57 -3.55 4.93
CA PRO A 84 -5.88 -2.88 6.18
C PRO A 84 -4.84 -1.77 6.47
N PRO A 85 -5.29 -0.60 6.96
CA PRO A 85 -4.36 0.39 7.48
C PRO A 85 -3.65 -0.19 8.70
N ARG A 86 -2.35 0.10 8.82
CA ARG A 86 -1.51 -0.35 9.92
C ARG A 86 -0.47 0.72 10.25
N PRO A 87 -0.04 0.84 11.52
CA PRO A 87 1.00 1.79 11.91
C PRO A 87 2.29 1.55 11.11
N VAL A 88 2.88 2.65 10.63
CA VAL A 88 4.18 2.68 9.95
C VAL A 88 5.23 3.35 10.85
N PRO A 89 6.52 2.96 10.77
CA PRO A 89 7.06 1.93 9.90
C PRO A 89 6.74 0.50 10.38
N PHE A 90 6.75 -0.46 9.46
CA PHE A 90 6.68 -1.88 9.79
C PHE A 90 7.54 -2.74 8.87
N ASP A 91 7.97 -3.88 9.38
CA ASP A 91 8.87 -4.78 8.67
C ASP A 91 8.19 -5.51 7.52
N LEU A 92 8.91 -5.59 6.40
CA LEU A 92 8.61 -6.41 5.25
C LEU A 92 9.63 -7.56 5.19
N PRO A 93 9.38 -8.62 4.39
CA PRO A 93 10.37 -9.66 4.15
C PRO A 93 11.74 -9.12 3.73
N ILE A 94 11.75 -8.02 2.97
CA ILE A 94 12.93 -7.22 2.68
C ILE A 94 12.63 -5.74 2.88
N GLY A 95 13.40 -5.11 3.77
CA GLY A 95 13.23 -3.70 4.12
C GLY A 95 12.00 -3.41 4.98
N GLN A 96 11.47 -2.19 4.86
CA GLN A 96 10.35 -1.70 5.67
C GLN A 96 9.34 -0.94 4.82
N CYS A 97 8.07 -1.01 5.20
CA CYS A 97 7.05 -0.08 4.72
C CYS A 97 7.08 1.15 5.62
N ILE A 98 7.45 2.31 5.06
CA ILE A 98 7.63 3.56 5.81
C ILE A 98 6.44 4.52 5.67
N PHE A 99 5.57 4.30 4.67
CA PHE A 99 4.33 5.05 4.52
C PHE A 99 3.25 4.17 3.90
N LEU A 100 2.01 4.30 4.38
CA LEU A 100 0.86 3.55 3.91
C LEU A 100 -0.39 4.42 4.00
N ASP A 101 -1.07 4.61 2.88
CA ASP A 101 -2.41 5.18 2.80
C ASP A 101 -3.34 4.21 2.05
N THR A 102 -4.32 3.68 2.76
CA THR A 102 -5.37 2.80 2.20
C THR A 102 -6.77 3.41 2.31
N THR A 103 -6.87 4.74 2.47
CA THR A 103 -8.14 5.49 2.55
C THR A 103 -9.03 5.23 1.34
N PHE A 104 -8.42 5.19 0.14
CA PHE A 104 -9.03 4.69 -1.08
C PHE A 104 -8.00 3.85 -1.82
N GLN A 105 -8.33 2.59 -2.07
CA GLN A 105 -7.41 1.65 -2.71
C GLN A 105 -7.20 1.98 -4.21
N PRO A 106 -6.03 1.62 -4.78
CA PRO A 106 -4.91 0.94 -4.11
C PRO A 106 -4.09 1.87 -3.21
N GLY A 107 -4.32 3.18 -3.28
CA GLY A 107 -3.70 4.17 -2.40
C GLY A 107 -2.20 4.33 -2.63
N THR A 108 -1.49 4.80 -1.59
CA THR A 108 -0.04 5.04 -1.66
C THR A 108 0.69 4.12 -0.70
N VAL A 109 1.76 3.48 -1.18
CA VAL A 109 2.64 2.66 -0.35
C VAL A 109 4.08 3.07 -0.62
N VAL A 110 4.87 3.26 0.44
CA VAL A 110 6.29 3.60 0.30
C VAL A 110 7.14 2.59 1.07
N PHE A 111 8.13 2.04 0.39
CA PHE A 111 9.12 1.13 0.94
C PHE A 111 10.46 1.81 1.10
N ASN A 112 11.19 1.42 2.14
CA ASN A 112 12.63 1.59 2.25
C ASN A 112 13.29 0.22 2.12
N ILE A 113 13.95 -0.04 1.00
CA ILE A 113 14.58 -1.33 0.70
C ILE A 113 16.00 -1.05 0.19
N PHE A 114 17.00 -1.55 0.91
CA PHE A 114 18.43 -1.33 0.60
C PHE A 114 18.78 0.16 0.35
N GLY A 115 18.17 1.07 1.12
CA GLY A 115 18.39 2.52 1.01
C GLY A 115 17.58 3.22 -0.09
N HIS A 116 16.86 2.48 -0.94
CA HIS A 116 15.96 3.05 -1.93
C HIS A 116 14.60 3.37 -1.33
N GLU A 117 14.11 4.58 -1.62
CA GLU A 117 12.72 4.95 -1.40
C GLU A 117 11.90 4.55 -2.63
N ILE A 118 11.03 3.56 -2.47
CA ILE A 118 10.21 3.02 -3.55
C ILE A 118 8.76 3.32 -3.23
N GLN A 119 8.14 4.20 -4.01
CA GLN A 119 6.77 4.66 -3.82
C GLN A 119 5.86 4.14 -4.94
N LEU A 120 4.78 3.49 -4.53
CA LEU A 120 3.74 2.95 -5.39
C LEU A 120 2.55 3.88 -5.29
N ILE A 121 2.24 4.58 -6.38
CA ILE A 121 1.01 5.37 -6.51
C ILE A 121 0.28 4.96 -7.79
N PRO A 122 -1.06 5.13 -7.86
CA PRO A 122 -1.85 4.62 -8.97
C PRO A 122 -1.37 5.11 -10.34
N ARG A 123 -0.86 6.34 -10.41
CA ARG A 123 -0.41 6.97 -11.66
C ARG A 123 0.94 6.45 -12.14
N VAL A 124 1.89 6.22 -11.23
CA VAL A 124 3.31 6.04 -11.59
C VAL A 124 4.05 5.31 -10.48
N LEU A 125 5.10 4.58 -10.83
CA LEU A 125 6.07 4.07 -9.87
C LEU A 125 7.12 5.16 -9.64
N THR A 126 7.45 5.46 -8.40
CA THR A 126 8.53 6.39 -8.08
C THR A 126 9.64 5.66 -7.35
N ILE A 127 10.88 5.79 -7.82
CA ILE A 127 12.06 5.24 -7.16
C ILE A 127 13.04 6.39 -6.94
N ASP A 128 13.38 6.66 -5.68
CA ASP A 128 14.24 7.78 -5.29
C ASP A 128 13.82 9.12 -5.89
N LYS A 129 12.50 9.41 -5.82
CA LYS A 129 11.85 10.62 -6.37
C LYS A 129 11.86 10.73 -7.90
N LYS A 130 12.37 9.72 -8.62
CA LYS A 130 12.28 9.64 -10.07
C LYS A 130 11.07 8.83 -10.50
N GLU A 131 10.29 9.38 -11.42
CA GLU A 131 9.09 8.74 -11.96
C GLU A 131 9.45 7.68 -13.03
N TYR A 132 8.78 6.53 -12.94
CA TYR A 132 8.82 5.41 -13.86
C TYR A 132 7.37 5.06 -14.24
N PRO A 133 6.98 5.20 -15.52
CA PRO A 133 5.63 4.84 -15.94
C PRO A 133 5.39 3.35 -15.67
N TRP A 134 4.17 3.01 -15.25
CA TRP A 134 3.80 1.61 -15.08
C TRP A 134 3.85 0.88 -16.42
N GLN A 135 4.63 -0.19 -16.45
CA GLN A 135 4.77 -1.09 -17.59
C GLN A 135 4.76 -2.51 -17.05
N SER A 136 3.72 -3.27 -17.39
CA SER A 136 3.63 -4.67 -17.00
C SER A 136 4.83 -5.47 -17.53
N ASP A 137 5.26 -6.47 -16.76
CA ASP A 137 6.45 -7.29 -17.02
C ASP A 137 7.79 -6.53 -17.03
N ALA A 138 7.78 -5.22 -16.74
CA ALA A 138 9.01 -4.45 -16.65
C ALA A 138 9.91 -4.98 -15.52
N THR A 139 11.20 -5.07 -15.81
CA THR A 139 12.24 -5.44 -14.83
C THR A 139 13.17 -4.26 -14.65
N ILE A 140 13.26 -3.75 -13.42
CA ILE A 140 14.06 -2.59 -13.04
C ILE A 140 15.17 -3.06 -12.10
N PRO A 141 16.44 -3.07 -12.55
CA PRO A 141 17.56 -3.38 -11.67
C PRO A 141 17.89 -2.18 -10.78
N LEU A 142 18.05 -2.42 -9.48
CA LEU A 142 18.40 -1.42 -8.47
C LEU A 142 19.66 -1.85 -7.73
N THR A 143 20.77 -1.16 -7.98
CA THR A 143 22.03 -1.35 -7.26
C THR A 143 22.02 -0.59 -5.93
N GLU A 144 22.73 -1.08 -4.92
CA GLU A 144 22.85 -0.42 -3.62
C GLU A 144 22.98 1.10 -3.74
N LYS A 145 22.10 1.82 -3.05
CA LYS A 145 22.32 3.22 -2.80
C LYS A 145 23.44 3.31 -1.77
N GLY A 146 24.69 3.44 -2.23
CA GLY A 146 25.85 3.59 -1.36
C GLY A 146 25.56 4.62 -0.27
N ILE A 147 25.99 4.35 0.97
CA ILE A 147 25.74 5.18 2.15
C ILE A 147 26.35 6.57 1.94
N LEU A 148 25.63 7.46 1.27
CA LEU A 148 25.94 8.87 1.12
C LEU A 148 24.69 9.64 1.51
N GLN A 149 24.43 9.71 2.81
CA GLN A 149 23.87 10.88 3.52
C GLN A 149 23.64 10.55 5.00
N ALA A 150 24.74 10.37 5.72
CA ALA A 150 24.82 10.76 7.13
C ALA A 150 26.00 11.74 7.26
N MET A 151 25.91 12.90 6.60
CA MET A 151 26.72 14.03 7.01
C MET A 151 26.07 14.64 8.26
N PRO A 152 26.79 14.82 9.37
CA PRO A 152 26.31 15.62 10.48
C PRO A 152 26.16 17.07 10.00
N LYS A 153 25.01 17.67 10.30
CA LYS A 153 24.76 19.08 10.03
C LYS A 153 25.74 19.92 10.88
N PRO A 154 26.38 20.97 10.33
CA PRO A 154 27.24 21.86 11.10
C PRO A 154 26.44 22.64 12.16
#